data_AF-A0A5J4QWA6-F1
#
_entry.id   AF-A0A5J4QWA6-F1
#
_cell.length_a   1.000
_cell.length_b   1.000
_cell.length_c   1.000
_cell.angle_alpha   90.00
_cell.angle_beta   90.00
_cell.angle_gamma   90.00
#
_symmetry.space_group_name_H-M   'P 1'
#
loop_
_entity.id
_entity.type
_entity.pdbx_description
1 polymer ?
#
loop_
_entity_poly.entity_id
_entity_poly.type
_entity_poly.pdbx_seq_one_letter_code
_entity_poly.pdbx_strand_id
1 'polypeptide(L)'
;MTELYIEGVAAVLPENMSLSVKRENPFFTKNGEYTYELTLSLNNAVNAALYKHLNRLNSISEVKTKRKIILIADNRMYCNGTEIVTGWTEKTVSIQIASGNSELNYFIGSDLPISSLNLGSATIPSSTAGRLMHVEKIYPDVDFCLPTIMKTMNEESEEIINKWGVEVYNENGIDKCRLIEGGTTYIAQPFLCAIIRKICNAMGYHVELNQLEQTEFGSIYFPHGIQTTQYAEMFPGWTVKELFEEIEKLTNVSFFINSQKHSVQVFINNAFYKNANLISIKNVIDTYQVEVDKEKAETLQESNVSYDLPEDEFYLLSKLKKSILNIAIRKSFDSYSSLSSYMRT
;
A
#
# COMPACT_ATOMS: atom_id res chain seq x y z
N MET A 1 6.09 13.58 -34.37
CA MET A 1 6.19 12.14 -34.78
C MET A 1 5.91 11.29 -33.56
N THR A 2 5.10 10.24 -33.70
CA THR A 2 4.66 9.37 -32.60
C THR A 2 5.37 8.02 -32.72
N GLU A 3 5.98 7.57 -31.63
CA GLU A 3 6.74 6.33 -31.53
C GLU A 3 6.26 5.53 -30.31
N LEU A 4 6.16 4.21 -30.49
CA LEU A 4 5.82 3.28 -29.42
C LEU A 4 6.90 2.22 -29.33
N TYR A 5 7.48 2.05 -28.14
CA TYR A 5 8.48 1.03 -27.88
C TYR A 5 7.93 0.01 -26.88
N ILE A 6 7.97 -1.29 -27.22
CA ILE A 6 7.61 -2.38 -26.32
C ILE A 6 8.84 -3.26 -26.12
N GLU A 7 9.32 -3.37 -24.89
CA GLU A 7 10.59 -4.06 -24.54
C GLU A 7 11.78 -3.54 -25.38
N GLY A 8 11.77 -2.26 -25.72
CA GLY A 8 12.80 -1.62 -26.56
C GLY A 8 12.63 -1.83 -28.07
N VAL A 9 11.64 -2.58 -28.52
CA VAL A 9 11.33 -2.77 -29.94
C VAL A 9 10.31 -1.73 -30.40
N ALA A 10 10.62 -1.00 -31.47
CA ALA A 10 9.70 -0.03 -32.06
C ALA A 10 8.52 -0.74 -32.73
N ALA A 11 7.33 -0.61 -32.14
CA ALA A 11 6.10 -1.15 -32.69
C ALA A 11 5.60 -0.30 -33.86
N VAL A 12 5.00 -0.95 -34.86
CA VAL A 12 4.44 -0.26 -36.02
C VAL A 12 3.01 0.15 -35.71
N LEU A 13 2.80 1.47 -35.62
CA LEU A 13 1.51 2.09 -35.36
C LEU A 13 0.63 2.11 -36.62
N PRO A 14 -0.71 2.05 -36.49
CA PRO A 14 -1.64 2.23 -37.60
C PRO A 14 -1.53 3.62 -38.24
N GLU A 15 -1.75 3.71 -39.55
CA GLU A 15 -1.88 5.00 -40.22
C GLU A 15 -3.11 5.77 -39.71
N ASN A 16 -2.97 7.10 -39.53
CA ASN A 16 -4.02 7.99 -39.02
C ASN A 16 -4.59 7.63 -37.63
N MET A 17 -3.78 6.98 -36.79
CA MET A 17 -4.14 6.68 -35.41
C MET A 17 -4.37 7.95 -34.59
N SER A 18 -5.46 7.95 -33.80
CA SER A 18 -5.71 8.92 -32.73
C SER A 18 -5.66 8.20 -31.40
N LEU A 19 -4.81 8.65 -30.49
CA LEU A 19 -4.69 8.10 -29.14
C LEU A 19 -4.86 9.20 -28.11
N SER A 20 -5.81 9.01 -27.23
CA SER A 20 -6.04 9.91 -26.10
C SER A 20 -5.27 9.40 -24.89
N VAL A 21 -4.40 10.26 -24.35
CA VAL A 21 -3.70 10.04 -23.08
C VAL A 21 -4.48 10.78 -21.99
N LYS A 22 -4.95 10.05 -20.98
CA LYS A 22 -5.55 10.65 -19.79
C LYS A 22 -4.52 10.74 -18.69
N ARG A 23 -4.53 11.87 -17.97
CA ARG A 23 -3.75 12.10 -16.77
C ARG A 23 -4.70 12.59 -15.71
N GLU A 24 -4.87 11.78 -14.67
CA GLU A 24 -5.70 12.15 -13.53
C GLU A 24 -4.80 12.49 -12.34
N ASN A 25 -5.34 13.22 -11.37
CA ASN A 25 -4.64 13.49 -10.14
C ASN A 25 -4.83 12.29 -9.20
N PRO A 26 -3.78 11.51 -8.89
CA PRO A 26 -3.92 10.30 -8.08
C PRO A 26 -4.41 10.56 -6.67
N PHE A 27 -4.25 11.80 -6.17
CA PHE A 27 -4.77 12.19 -4.87
C PHE A 27 -6.29 12.10 -4.77
N PHE A 28 -7.02 12.31 -5.88
CA PHE A 28 -8.49 12.32 -5.90
C PHE A 28 -9.07 11.04 -6.50
N THR A 29 -8.57 10.60 -7.65
CA THR A 29 -9.16 9.49 -8.40
C THR A 29 -8.43 8.16 -8.19
N LYS A 30 -7.32 8.17 -7.43
CA LYS A 30 -6.35 7.06 -7.32
C LYS A 30 -5.72 6.62 -8.64
N ASN A 31 -6.15 7.15 -9.78
CA ASN A 31 -5.59 6.85 -11.10
C ASN A 31 -4.43 7.79 -11.43
N GLY A 32 -3.49 7.28 -12.23
CA GLY A 32 -2.36 8.03 -12.76
C GLY A 32 -2.52 8.38 -14.23
N GLU A 33 -1.53 8.01 -15.03
CA GLU A 33 -1.60 8.16 -16.48
C GLU A 33 -2.02 6.86 -17.14
N TYR A 34 -2.97 6.94 -18.05
CA TYR A 34 -3.34 5.79 -18.86
C TYR A 34 -3.78 6.21 -20.25
N THR A 35 -3.70 5.28 -21.18
CA THR A 35 -4.24 5.46 -22.52
C THR A 35 -5.53 4.67 -22.69
N TYR A 36 -6.37 5.15 -23.59
CA TYR A 36 -7.39 4.28 -24.15
C TYR A 36 -6.77 3.14 -24.96
N GLU A 37 -7.62 2.21 -25.38
CA GLU A 37 -7.24 1.03 -26.13
C GLU A 37 -6.58 1.39 -27.47
N LEU A 38 -5.41 0.81 -27.70
CA LEU A 38 -4.62 0.90 -28.91
C LEU A 38 -4.60 -0.47 -29.59
N THR A 39 -4.98 -0.53 -30.86
CA THR A 39 -4.93 -1.76 -31.64
C THR A 39 -3.71 -1.77 -32.56
N LEU A 40 -2.87 -2.80 -32.44
CA LEU A 40 -1.73 -3.07 -33.32
C LEU A 40 -2.06 -4.20 -34.30
N SER A 41 -1.63 -4.06 -35.55
CA SER A 41 -1.81 -5.11 -36.56
C SER A 41 -0.74 -6.20 -36.43
N LEU A 42 -1.18 -7.45 -36.36
CA LEU A 42 -0.33 -8.66 -36.39
C LEU A 42 0.01 -9.12 -37.81
N ASN A 43 -0.51 -8.46 -38.85
CA ASN A 43 -0.08 -8.68 -40.23
C ASN A 43 1.29 -8.05 -40.50
N ASN A 44 1.67 -7.06 -39.70
CA ASN A 44 2.99 -6.44 -39.78
C ASN A 44 4.03 -7.38 -39.15
N ALA A 45 5.14 -7.63 -39.85
CA ALA A 45 6.17 -8.56 -39.40
C ALA A 45 6.82 -8.16 -38.05
N VAL A 46 6.99 -6.87 -37.78
CA VAL A 46 7.60 -6.37 -36.53
C VAL A 46 6.66 -6.64 -35.36
N ASN A 47 5.39 -6.26 -35.49
CA ASN A 47 4.38 -6.51 -34.47
C ASN A 47 4.16 -8.03 -34.29
N ALA A 48 4.07 -8.80 -35.37
CA ALA A 48 3.94 -10.25 -35.31
C ALA A 48 5.09 -10.90 -34.53
N ALA A 49 6.33 -10.47 -34.77
CA ALA A 49 7.48 -10.93 -34.01
C ALA A 49 7.38 -10.58 -32.52
N LEU A 50 6.90 -9.37 -32.21
CA LEU A 50 6.72 -8.87 -30.84
C LEU A 50 5.70 -9.68 -30.03
N TYR A 51 4.62 -10.14 -30.67
CA TYR A 51 3.56 -10.95 -30.06
C TYR A 51 3.67 -12.45 -30.39
N LYS A 52 4.72 -12.88 -31.08
CA LYS A 52 5.01 -14.27 -31.46
C LYS A 52 3.82 -14.96 -32.17
N HIS A 53 3.17 -15.90 -31.49
CA HIS A 53 2.07 -16.72 -32.03
C HIS A 53 0.74 -16.42 -31.34
N LEU A 54 0.60 -15.25 -30.73
CA LEU A 54 -0.62 -14.85 -30.00
C LEU A 54 -1.89 -15.01 -30.86
N ASN A 55 -1.79 -14.77 -32.16
CA ASN A 55 -2.91 -14.88 -33.10
C ASN A 55 -3.34 -16.32 -33.44
N ARG A 56 -2.63 -17.35 -33.00
CA ARG A 56 -3.00 -18.75 -33.29
C ARG A 56 -3.98 -19.27 -32.25
N LEU A 57 -5.10 -19.84 -32.71
CA LEU A 57 -6.08 -20.51 -31.85
C LEU A 57 -5.46 -21.59 -30.94
N ASN A 58 -4.48 -22.32 -31.47
CA ASN A 58 -3.76 -23.39 -30.75
C ASN A 58 -2.53 -22.89 -29.97
N SER A 59 -2.40 -21.58 -29.73
CA SER A 59 -1.30 -21.05 -28.94
C SER A 59 -1.46 -21.51 -27.48
N ILE A 60 -0.55 -22.35 -27.02
CA ILE A 60 -0.44 -22.80 -25.63
C ILE A 60 0.47 -21.85 -24.82
N SER A 61 1.00 -20.81 -25.46
CA SER A 61 1.88 -19.84 -24.82
C SER A 61 1.05 -18.87 -23.99
N GLU A 62 1.34 -18.76 -22.69
CA GLU A 62 0.77 -17.70 -21.87
C GLU A 62 1.15 -16.32 -22.45
N VAL A 63 0.20 -15.40 -22.42
CA VAL A 63 0.43 -14.02 -22.83
C VAL A 63 1.47 -13.43 -21.89
N LYS A 64 2.62 -12.99 -22.43
CA LYS A 64 3.64 -12.32 -21.61
C LYS A 64 3.03 -11.02 -21.07
N THR A 65 2.78 -10.99 -19.76
CA THR A 65 2.27 -9.81 -19.06
C THR A 65 3.42 -8.93 -18.58
N LYS A 66 3.10 -7.71 -18.13
CA LYS A 66 4.06 -6.78 -17.48
C LYS A 66 5.23 -6.35 -18.35
N ARG A 67 5.00 -6.20 -19.67
CA ARG A 67 6.03 -5.75 -20.61
C ARG A 67 6.19 -4.23 -20.52
N LYS A 68 7.45 -3.77 -20.55
CA LYS A 68 7.74 -2.33 -20.52
C LYS A 68 7.30 -1.69 -21.83
N ILE A 69 6.55 -0.60 -21.74
CA ILE A 69 6.06 0.16 -22.88
C ILE A 69 6.33 1.65 -22.72
N ILE A 70 6.78 2.29 -23.79
CA ILE A 70 7.11 3.72 -23.81
C ILE A 70 6.41 4.37 -25.00
N LEU A 71 5.60 5.38 -24.73
CA LEU A 71 4.94 6.21 -25.74
C LEU A 71 5.64 7.58 -25.80
N ILE A 72 6.19 7.89 -26.96
CA ILE A 72 6.85 9.15 -27.25
C ILE A 72 6.09 9.84 -28.37
N ALA A 73 5.77 11.12 -28.20
CA ALA A 73 5.29 11.94 -29.29
C ALA A 73 5.99 13.30 -29.24
N ASP A 74 6.39 13.83 -30.39
CA ASP A 74 7.02 15.15 -30.53
C ASP A 74 8.20 15.36 -29.56
N ASN A 75 9.07 14.35 -29.46
CA ASN A 75 10.23 14.28 -28.57
C ASN A 75 9.89 14.43 -27.07
N ARG A 76 8.65 14.13 -26.68
CA ARG A 76 8.20 14.10 -25.29
C ARG A 76 7.69 12.71 -24.95
N MET A 77 8.13 12.21 -23.79
CA MET A 77 7.65 10.95 -23.23
C MET A 77 6.32 11.19 -22.52
N TYR A 78 5.24 10.63 -23.06
CA TYR A 78 3.90 10.75 -22.50
C TYR A 78 3.59 9.63 -21.51
N CYS A 79 4.03 8.42 -21.83
CA CYS A 79 3.89 7.25 -20.96
C CYS A 79 5.20 6.46 -20.94
N ASN A 80 5.60 6.01 -19.77
CA ASN A 80 6.64 5.00 -19.57
C ASN A 80 6.12 4.09 -18.48
N GLY A 81 5.62 2.93 -18.83
CA GLY A 81 4.98 2.05 -17.86
C GLY A 81 4.80 0.66 -18.42
N THR A 82 3.64 0.08 -18.17
CA THR A 82 3.36 -1.32 -18.47
C THR A 82 2.28 -1.46 -19.54
N GLU A 83 2.52 -2.37 -20.46
CA GLU A 83 1.53 -2.81 -21.43
C GLU A 83 0.54 -3.78 -20.80
N ILE A 84 -0.74 -3.50 -21.02
CA ILE A 84 -1.86 -4.35 -20.66
C ILE A 84 -2.48 -4.86 -21.96
N VAL A 85 -2.39 -6.16 -22.22
CA VAL A 85 -3.10 -6.76 -23.36
C VAL A 85 -4.56 -6.95 -22.99
N THR A 86 -5.48 -6.26 -23.66
CA THR A 86 -6.93 -6.31 -23.40
C THR A 86 -7.64 -7.37 -24.24
N GLY A 87 -7.08 -7.74 -25.38
CA GLY A 87 -7.62 -8.78 -26.25
C GLY A 87 -6.84 -8.93 -27.54
N TRP A 88 -7.17 -9.95 -28.33
CA TRP A 88 -6.56 -10.16 -29.65
C TRP A 88 -7.51 -10.94 -30.58
N THR A 89 -7.21 -10.85 -31.88
CA THR A 89 -7.83 -11.62 -32.95
C THR A 89 -6.73 -12.31 -33.77
N GLU A 90 -7.11 -12.97 -34.87
CA GLU A 90 -6.16 -13.54 -35.83
C GLU A 90 -5.24 -12.48 -36.48
N LYS A 91 -5.68 -11.21 -36.51
CA LYS A 91 -5.04 -10.13 -37.27
C LYS A 91 -4.61 -8.93 -36.43
N THR A 92 -5.08 -8.82 -35.20
CA THR A 92 -4.87 -7.64 -34.36
C THR A 92 -4.66 -8.01 -32.91
N VAL A 93 -3.97 -7.14 -32.18
CA VAL A 93 -3.88 -7.19 -30.72
C VAL A 93 -4.28 -5.82 -30.18
N SER A 94 -5.11 -5.81 -29.16
CA SER A 94 -5.51 -4.61 -28.45
C SER A 94 -4.75 -4.51 -27.13
N ILE A 95 -4.24 -3.32 -26.87
CA ILE A 95 -3.40 -3.01 -25.73
C ILE A 95 -3.80 -1.70 -25.09
N GLN A 96 -3.54 -1.56 -23.80
CA GLN A 96 -3.61 -0.31 -23.06
C GLN A 96 -2.24 -0.04 -22.43
N ILE A 97 -1.94 1.24 -22.27
CA ILE A 97 -0.73 1.69 -21.58
C ILE A 97 -1.17 2.24 -20.23
N ALA A 98 -0.65 1.64 -19.15
CA ALA A 98 -0.81 2.16 -17.81
C ALA A 98 0.55 2.67 -17.31
N SER A 99 0.55 3.86 -16.71
CA SER A 99 1.73 4.55 -16.18
C SER A 99 1.38 5.20 -14.84
N GLY A 100 2.38 5.27 -13.97
CA GLY A 100 2.28 5.94 -12.68
C GLY A 100 1.31 5.19 -11.77
N ASN A 101 0.40 5.92 -11.12
CA ASN A 101 -0.59 5.30 -10.24
C ASN A 101 -1.53 4.31 -10.96
N SER A 102 -1.82 4.49 -12.25
CA SER A 102 -2.61 3.52 -13.02
C SER A 102 -1.86 2.21 -13.26
N GLU A 103 -0.53 2.26 -13.37
CA GLU A 103 0.31 1.07 -13.49
C GLU A 103 0.35 0.28 -12.18
N LEU A 104 0.43 0.97 -11.05
CA LEU A 104 0.29 0.33 -9.75
C LEU A 104 -1.12 -0.22 -9.56
N ASN A 105 -2.19 0.52 -9.88
CA ASN A 105 -3.56 0.00 -9.84
C ASN A 105 -3.72 -1.25 -10.72
N TYR A 106 -2.99 -1.36 -11.83
CA TYR A 106 -2.94 -2.57 -12.64
C TYR A 106 -2.21 -3.73 -11.94
N PHE A 107 -1.04 -3.48 -11.36
CA PHE A 107 -0.28 -4.50 -10.60
C PHE A 107 -0.96 -4.92 -9.28
N ILE A 108 -1.68 -4.00 -8.66
CA ILE A 108 -2.47 -4.15 -7.44
C ILE A 108 -3.80 -4.83 -7.77
N GLY A 109 -4.46 -4.41 -8.85
CA GLY A 109 -5.73 -4.97 -9.33
C GLY A 109 -5.61 -6.38 -9.91
N SER A 110 -4.40 -6.91 -10.10
CA SER A 110 -4.18 -8.31 -10.49
C SER A 110 -4.13 -9.27 -9.29
N ASP A 111 -4.58 -8.85 -8.11
CA ASP A 111 -4.56 -9.62 -6.85
C ASP A 111 -3.19 -10.27 -6.57
N LEU A 112 -2.11 -9.52 -6.81
CA LEU A 112 -0.74 -10.03 -6.70
C LEU A 112 -0.47 -10.44 -5.23
N PRO A 113 -0.28 -11.74 -4.94
CA PRO A 113 -0.07 -12.18 -3.57
C PRO A 113 1.33 -11.77 -3.12
N ILE A 114 1.44 -11.28 -1.88
CA ILE A 114 2.74 -10.85 -1.31
C ILE A 114 3.73 -12.01 -1.27
N SER A 115 3.25 -13.23 -1.06
CA SER A 115 4.05 -14.47 -1.07
C SER A 115 4.74 -14.77 -2.40
N SER A 116 4.29 -14.17 -3.51
CA SER A 116 4.95 -14.32 -4.83
C SER A 116 6.12 -13.36 -5.04
N LEU A 117 6.28 -12.36 -4.17
CA LEU A 117 7.33 -11.35 -4.28
C LEU A 117 8.62 -11.81 -3.62
N ASN A 118 9.75 -11.40 -4.18
CA ASN A 118 11.04 -11.53 -3.50
C ASN A 118 11.28 -10.30 -2.61
N LEU A 119 10.88 -10.40 -1.34
CA LEU A 119 11.08 -9.36 -0.33
C LEU A 119 12.39 -9.51 0.47
N GLY A 120 13.18 -10.54 0.17
CA GLY A 120 14.35 -10.95 0.95
C GLY A 120 14.01 -11.59 2.30
N SER A 121 15.03 -11.76 3.14
CA SER A 121 14.91 -12.42 4.44
C SER A 121 15.44 -11.57 5.60
N ALA A 122 14.83 -11.76 6.77
CA ALA A 122 15.31 -11.25 8.04
C ALA A 122 16.43 -12.16 8.57
N THR A 123 17.58 -11.57 8.92
CA THR A 123 18.68 -12.29 9.56
C THR A 123 18.61 -12.06 11.06
N ILE A 124 18.12 -13.05 11.80
CA ILE A 124 18.06 -12.98 13.27
C ILE A 124 19.48 -13.17 13.82
N PRO A 125 20.01 -12.22 14.62
CA PRO A 125 21.33 -12.38 15.23
C PRO A 125 21.39 -13.61 16.13
N SER A 126 22.55 -14.30 16.16
CA SER A 126 22.75 -15.49 17.00
C SER A 126 23.10 -15.18 18.47
N SER A 127 23.62 -13.98 18.75
CA SER A 127 23.99 -13.52 20.09
C SER A 127 22.90 -12.69 20.76
N THR A 128 22.84 -12.74 22.08
CA THR A 128 21.95 -11.91 22.90
C THR A 128 22.14 -10.43 22.65
N ALA A 129 23.39 -9.97 22.67
CA ALA A 129 23.71 -8.56 22.39
C ALA A 129 23.21 -8.12 21.00
N GLY A 130 23.31 -8.99 19.99
CA GLY A 130 22.79 -8.71 18.65
C GLY A 130 21.26 -8.63 18.62
N ARG A 131 20.56 -9.56 19.28
CA ARG A 131 19.10 -9.57 19.36
C ARG A 131 18.55 -8.36 20.13
N LEU A 132 19.24 -7.91 21.19
CA LEU A 132 18.86 -6.72 21.96
C LEU A 132 18.84 -5.45 21.11
N MET A 133 19.67 -5.36 20.08
CA MET A 133 19.60 -4.23 19.13
C MET A 133 18.24 -4.12 18.44
N HIS A 134 17.54 -5.24 18.22
CA HIS A 134 16.20 -5.28 17.62
C HIS A 134 15.06 -5.09 18.64
N VAL A 135 15.40 -4.88 19.91
CA VAL A 135 14.47 -4.43 20.96
C VAL A 135 14.64 -2.93 21.21
N GLU A 136 15.89 -2.45 21.19
CA GLU A 136 16.24 -1.06 21.49
C GLU A 136 16.06 -0.11 20.30
N LYS A 137 16.34 -0.58 19.07
CA LYS A 137 16.28 0.24 17.87
C LYS A 137 14.92 0.13 17.17
N ILE A 138 14.58 1.20 16.47
CA ILE A 138 13.37 1.32 15.65
C ILE A 138 13.75 1.57 14.19
N TYR A 139 12.77 1.50 13.29
CA TYR A 139 12.95 1.92 11.91
C TYR A 139 13.36 3.41 11.85
N PRO A 140 14.32 3.83 11.00
CA PRO A 140 14.97 3.07 9.91
C PRO A 140 16.28 2.34 10.29
N ASP A 141 16.69 2.33 11.57
CA ASP A 141 17.96 1.70 11.96
C ASP A 141 17.94 0.17 11.81
N VAL A 142 16.75 -0.43 11.92
CA VAL A 142 16.50 -1.87 11.74
C VAL A 142 15.19 -2.08 10.97
N ASP A 143 15.14 -3.10 10.11
CA ASP A 143 13.96 -3.43 9.29
C ASP A 143 12.88 -4.22 10.06
N PHE A 144 13.23 -4.76 11.23
CA PHE A 144 12.34 -5.56 12.07
C PHE A 144 12.71 -5.42 13.54
N CYS A 145 11.75 -5.69 14.42
CA CYS A 145 11.92 -5.75 15.86
C CYS A 145 11.64 -7.16 16.41
N LEU A 146 12.02 -7.38 17.68
CA LEU A 146 11.80 -8.64 18.40
C LEU A 146 10.98 -8.44 19.70
N PRO A 147 9.78 -7.84 19.64
CA PRO A 147 8.93 -7.70 20.81
C PRO A 147 8.39 -9.07 21.21
N THR A 148 8.20 -9.28 22.52
CA THR A 148 7.49 -10.45 23.05
C THR A 148 6.07 -10.43 22.52
N ILE A 149 5.65 -11.52 21.85
CA ILE A 149 4.28 -11.68 21.36
C ILE A 149 3.69 -12.99 21.87
N MET A 150 2.38 -12.97 22.13
CA MET A 150 1.63 -14.16 22.50
C MET A 150 0.95 -14.72 21.25
N LYS A 151 1.25 -15.98 20.93
CA LYS A 151 0.63 -16.71 19.83
C LYS A 151 -0.37 -17.70 20.40
N THR A 152 -1.63 -17.50 20.09
CA THR A 152 -2.68 -18.49 20.36
C THR A 152 -2.55 -19.62 19.36
N MET A 153 -2.29 -20.83 19.84
CA MET A 153 -2.19 -22.03 19.01
C MET A 153 -3.56 -22.70 18.89
N ASN A 154 -4.26 -22.86 20.01
CA ASN A 154 -5.64 -23.34 20.14
C ASN A 154 -6.34 -22.58 21.28
N GLU A 155 -7.64 -22.82 21.52
CA GLU A 155 -8.42 -22.17 22.61
C GLU A 155 -7.81 -22.35 24.02
N GLU A 156 -6.98 -23.37 24.23
CA GLU A 156 -6.38 -23.72 25.52
C GLU A 156 -4.84 -23.63 25.55
N SER A 157 -4.19 -23.26 24.44
CA SER A 157 -2.72 -23.25 24.37
C SER A 157 -2.15 -21.99 23.74
N GLU A 158 -1.23 -21.37 24.49
CA GLU A 158 -0.53 -20.14 24.12
C GLU A 158 0.98 -20.38 24.11
N GLU A 159 1.65 -19.86 23.09
CA GLU A 159 3.10 -19.86 22.96
C GLU A 159 3.61 -18.41 23.03
N ILE A 160 4.64 -18.16 23.84
CA ILE A 160 5.31 -16.85 23.89
C ILE A 160 6.49 -16.87 22.91
N ILE A 161 6.39 -16.07 21.87
CA ILE A 161 7.47 -15.85 20.88
C ILE A 161 8.29 -14.64 21.30
N ASN A 162 9.59 -14.63 20.94
CA ASN A 162 10.55 -13.58 21.32
C ASN A 162 10.58 -13.38 22.84
N LYS A 163 10.65 -14.47 23.60
CA LYS A 163 10.58 -14.40 25.05
C LYS A 163 11.85 -13.79 25.63
N TRP A 164 11.69 -12.66 26.31
CA TRP A 164 12.74 -12.00 27.07
C TRP A 164 12.57 -12.22 28.57
N GLY A 165 13.68 -12.39 29.29
CA GLY A 165 13.77 -12.41 30.75
C GLY A 165 14.45 -11.15 31.27
N VAL A 166 14.31 -10.90 32.57
CA VAL A 166 15.03 -9.82 33.27
C VAL A 166 15.95 -10.45 34.30
N GLU A 167 17.24 -10.15 34.20
CA GLU A 167 18.24 -10.52 35.19
C GLU A 167 18.56 -9.30 36.06
N VAL A 168 18.51 -9.49 37.38
CA VAL A 168 19.00 -8.51 38.36
C VAL A 168 20.44 -8.86 38.70
N TYR A 169 21.34 -7.89 38.62
CA TYR A 169 22.74 -8.03 38.99
C TYR A 169 23.20 -6.83 39.81
N ASN A 170 24.17 -7.04 40.70
CA ASN A 170 24.74 -5.98 41.51
C ASN A 170 26.02 -5.45 40.85
N GLU A 171 26.09 -4.16 40.61
CA GLU A 171 27.29 -3.48 40.11
C GLU A 171 27.67 -2.34 41.07
N ASN A 172 28.80 -2.48 41.75
CA ASN A 172 29.31 -1.52 42.75
C ASN A 172 28.32 -1.22 43.90
N GLY A 173 27.59 -2.22 44.38
CA GLY A 173 26.62 -2.05 45.46
C GLY A 173 25.26 -1.50 45.01
N ILE A 174 25.06 -1.30 43.71
CA ILE A 174 23.79 -0.86 43.12
C ILE A 174 23.17 -2.02 42.34
N ASP A 175 21.94 -2.38 42.68
CA ASP A 175 21.18 -3.36 41.92
C ASP A 175 20.73 -2.76 40.58
N LYS A 176 21.07 -3.44 39.49
CA LYS A 176 20.73 -3.10 38.11
C LYS A 176 19.96 -4.25 37.48
N CYS A 177 19.17 -3.93 36.47
CA CYS A 177 18.44 -4.92 35.67
C CYS A 177 18.96 -4.89 34.24
N ARG A 178 19.05 -6.06 33.60
CA ARG A 178 19.25 -6.17 32.15
C ARG A 178 18.31 -7.20 31.54
N LEU A 179 17.97 -6.99 30.28
CA LEU A 179 17.25 -7.99 29.50
C LEU A 179 18.20 -9.13 29.13
N ILE A 180 17.70 -10.36 29.28
CA ILE A 180 18.36 -11.59 28.88
C ILE A 180 17.38 -12.43 28.05
N GLU A 181 17.89 -13.42 27.34
CA GLU A 181 17.04 -14.34 26.59
C GLU A 181 16.24 -15.22 27.55
N GLY A 182 14.93 -15.33 27.30
CA GLY A 182 14.01 -16.14 28.09
C GLY A 182 13.41 -17.32 27.33
N GLY A 183 13.68 -17.45 26.03
CA GLY A 183 13.18 -18.53 25.17
C GLY A 183 14.11 -18.89 24.01
N THR A 184 13.69 -19.87 23.21
CA THR A 184 14.48 -20.46 22.11
C THR A 184 14.08 -19.98 20.72
N THR A 185 12.89 -19.38 20.60
CA THR A 185 12.28 -19.02 19.32
C THR A 185 12.22 -17.52 19.17
N TYR A 186 12.95 -16.99 18.19
CA TYR A 186 12.95 -15.56 17.83
C TYR A 186 12.49 -15.39 16.38
N ILE A 187 11.39 -14.65 16.19
CA ILE A 187 10.76 -14.40 14.91
C ILE A 187 10.72 -12.87 14.71
N ALA A 188 11.29 -12.43 13.58
CA ALA A 188 11.33 -11.04 13.18
C ALA A 188 9.92 -10.47 13.01
N GLN A 189 9.61 -9.35 13.65
CA GLN A 189 8.37 -8.62 13.45
C GLN A 189 8.67 -7.40 12.57
N PRO A 190 8.29 -7.41 11.28
CA PRO A 190 8.75 -6.41 10.33
C PRO A 190 8.06 -5.05 10.57
N PHE A 191 8.83 -3.96 10.45
CA PHE A 191 8.27 -2.61 10.52
C PHE A 191 7.45 -2.28 9.27
N LEU A 192 6.37 -1.51 9.45
CA LEU A 192 5.47 -1.07 8.39
C LEU A 192 6.23 -0.39 7.25
N CYS A 193 7.07 0.59 7.58
CA CYS A 193 7.84 1.33 6.59
C CYS A 193 8.88 0.45 5.87
N ALA A 194 9.44 -0.55 6.56
CA ALA A 194 10.35 -1.51 5.95
C ALA A 194 9.62 -2.39 4.91
N ILE A 195 8.40 -2.84 5.21
CA ILE A 195 7.58 -3.65 4.29
C ILE A 195 7.14 -2.85 3.06
N ILE A 196 6.67 -1.61 3.25
CA ILE A 196 6.35 -0.70 2.13
C ILE A 196 7.55 -0.62 1.17
N ARG A 197 8.74 -0.36 1.71
CA ARG A 197 9.97 -0.24 0.91
C ARG A 197 10.33 -1.55 0.20
N LYS A 198 10.25 -2.69 0.89
CA LYS A 198 10.55 -4.01 0.30
C LYS A 198 9.57 -4.36 -0.82
N ILE A 199 8.27 -4.12 -0.64
CA ILE A 199 7.24 -4.39 -1.65
C ILE A 199 7.46 -3.49 -2.88
N CYS A 200 7.64 -2.17 -2.69
CA CYS A 200 7.91 -1.26 -3.80
C CYS A 200 9.17 -1.70 -4.57
N ASN A 201 10.26 -2.03 -3.87
CA ASN A 201 11.50 -2.48 -4.51
C ASN A 201 11.30 -3.79 -5.30
N ALA A 202 10.55 -4.76 -4.76
CA ALA A 202 10.23 -6.01 -5.43
C ALA A 202 9.37 -5.81 -6.69
N MET A 203 8.57 -4.74 -6.72
CA MET A 203 7.81 -4.30 -7.89
C MET A 203 8.62 -3.45 -8.88
N GLY A 204 9.91 -3.20 -8.60
CA GLY A 204 10.79 -2.40 -9.46
C GLY A 204 10.75 -0.89 -9.23
N TYR A 205 10.21 -0.45 -8.09
CA TYR A 205 10.12 0.97 -7.71
C TYR A 205 10.95 1.27 -6.46
N HIS A 206 11.67 2.38 -6.45
CA HIS A 206 12.36 2.84 -5.25
C HIS A 206 11.51 3.84 -4.47
N VAL A 207 11.49 3.74 -3.14
CA VAL A 207 10.79 4.71 -2.29
C VAL A 207 11.67 5.94 -2.08
N GLU A 208 11.32 7.05 -2.75
CA GLU A 208 12.02 8.34 -2.69
C GLU A 208 11.69 9.09 -1.40
N LEU A 209 10.43 9.06 -0.98
CA LEU A 209 9.97 9.70 0.24
C LEU A 209 8.89 8.83 0.90
N ASN A 210 9.00 8.65 2.20
CA ASN A 210 7.93 8.09 3.01
C ASN A 210 7.72 8.95 4.25
N GLN A 211 6.65 9.75 4.26
CA GLN A 211 6.37 10.65 5.38
C GLN A 211 6.01 9.93 6.67
N LEU A 212 5.63 8.64 6.62
CA LEU A 212 5.37 7.84 7.81
C LEU A 212 6.63 7.64 8.67
N GLU A 213 7.81 7.65 8.06
CA GLU A 213 9.09 7.47 8.76
C GLU A 213 9.38 8.60 9.76
N GLN A 214 8.73 9.75 9.57
CA GLN A 214 8.89 10.94 10.42
C GLN A 214 7.76 11.09 11.45
N THR A 215 6.87 10.11 11.55
CA THR A 215 5.74 10.12 12.48
C THR A 215 5.79 8.92 13.43
N GLU A 216 4.85 8.88 14.37
CA GLU A 216 4.64 7.73 15.25
C GLU A 216 4.38 6.41 14.49
N PHE A 217 3.89 6.50 13.24
CA PHE A 217 3.67 5.34 12.39
C PHE A 217 4.97 4.66 11.92
N GLY A 218 6.12 5.33 12.03
CA GLY A 218 7.43 4.74 11.75
C GLY A 218 7.74 3.53 12.63
N SER A 219 7.18 3.49 13.85
CA SER A 219 7.38 2.42 14.83
C SER A 219 6.34 1.30 14.74
N ILE A 220 5.34 1.40 13.85
CA ILE A 220 4.37 0.32 13.64
C ILE A 220 5.07 -0.87 13.01
N TYR A 221 4.76 -2.07 13.51
CA TYR A 221 5.22 -3.34 12.98
C TYR A 221 4.06 -4.32 12.82
N PHE A 222 4.28 -5.39 12.06
CA PHE A 222 3.29 -6.45 11.85
C PHE A 222 3.55 -7.64 12.78
N PRO A 223 2.75 -7.84 13.84
CA PRO A 223 2.87 -9.03 14.68
C PRO A 223 2.42 -10.28 13.93
N HIS A 224 3.25 -11.33 13.91
CA HIS A 224 2.91 -12.63 13.34
C HIS A 224 3.62 -13.79 14.06
N GLY A 225 2.97 -14.96 14.06
CA GLY A 225 3.46 -16.18 14.71
C GLY A 225 4.06 -17.24 13.77
N ILE A 226 4.34 -16.86 12.52
CA ILE A 226 4.81 -17.77 11.45
C ILE A 226 6.32 -17.96 11.58
N GLN A 227 6.77 -19.21 11.70
CA GLN A 227 8.19 -19.54 11.82
C GLN A 227 8.88 -19.48 10.45
N THR A 228 9.16 -18.27 10.00
CA THR A 228 9.85 -17.98 8.74
C THR A 228 10.87 -16.85 8.93
N THR A 229 11.87 -16.83 8.05
CA THR A 229 12.78 -15.70 7.89
C THR A 229 12.47 -14.89 6.64
N GLN A 230 11.62 -15.38 5.74
CA GLN A 230 11.29 -14.71 4.48
C GLN A 230 10.18 -13.68 4.73
N TYR A 231 10.42 -12.42 4.37
CA TYR A 231 9.42 -11.36 4.56
C TYR A 231 8.13 -11.64 3.79
N ALA A 232 8.22 -12.28 2.63
CA ALA A 232 7.08 -12.63 1.79
C ALA A 232 6.13 -13.64 2.44
N GLU A 233 6.65 -14.52 3.29
CA GLU A 233 5.88 -15.56 3.99
C GLU A 233 5.20 -15.05 5.27
N MET A 234 5.56 -13.84 5.73
CA MET A 234 5.00 -13.24 6.95
C MET A 234 3.55 -12.73 6.77
N PHE A 235 3.09 -12.62 5.51
CA PHE A 235 1.77 -12.07 5.13
C PHE A 235 0.94 -13.12 4.37
N PRO A 236 0.50 -14.20 5.03
CA PRO A 236 -0.21 -15.28 4.35
C PRO A 236 -1.59 -14.81 3.88
N GLY A 237 -1.90 -15.07 2.61
CA GLY A 237 -3.21 -14.74 2.02
C GLY A 237 -3.41 -13.26 1.68
N TRP A 238 -2.47 -12.39 2.02
CA TRP A 238 -2.56 -10.97 1.69
C TRP A 238 -2.07 -10.70 0.27
N THR A 239 -2.83 -9.88 -0.44
CA THR A 239 -2.39 -9.24 -1.68
C THR A 239 -1.70 -7.91 -1.39
N VAL A 240 -0.86 -7.44 -2.33
CA VAL A 240 -0.25 -6.10 -2.24
C VAL A 240 -1.34 -5.02 -2.15
N LYS A 241 -2.45 -5.22 -2.86
CA LYS A 241 -3.59 -4.31 -2.88
C LYS A 241 -4.21 -4.13 -1.52
N GLU A 242 -4.66 -5.22 -0.93
CA GLU A 242 -5.33 -5.20 0.37
C GLU A 242 -4.41 -4.55 1.41
N LEU A 243 -3.13 -4.93 1.43
CA LEU A 243 -2.18 -4.34 2.37
C LEU A 243 -2.04 -2.83 2.19
N PHE A 244 -1.83 -2.34 0.97
CA PHE A 244 -1.68 -0.90 0.73
C PHE A 244 -2.97 -0.12 1.01
N GLU A 245 -4.13 -0.66 0.65
CA GLU A 245 -5.43 -0.06 0.99
C GLU A 245 -5.65 0.03 2.51
N GLU A 246 -5.31 -1.01 3.27
CA GLU A 246 -5.39 -0.96 4.73
C GLU A 246 -4.38 0.02 5.35
N ILE A 247 -3.18 0.15 4.76
CA ILE A 247 -2.21 1.16 5.18
C ILE A 247 -2.73 2.58 4.91
N GLU A 248 -3.32 2.83 3.74
CA GLU A 248 -3.96 4.12 3.42
C GLU A 248 -5.07 4.45 4.42
N LYS A 249 -5.92 3.47 4.76
CA LYS A 249 -7.01 3.64 5.73
C LYS A 249 -6.50 3.91 7.14
N LEU A 250 -5.50 3.16 7.59
CA LEU A 250 -4.95 3.27 8.94
C LEU A 250 -4.21 4.61 9.15
N THR A 251 -3.45 5.06 8.14
CA THR A 251 -2.48 6.17 8.31
C THR A 251 -2.88 7.45 7.57
N ASN A 252 -3.97 7.43 6.80
CA ASN A 252 -4.45 8.55 5.97
C ASN A 252 -3.34 9.10 5.04
N VAL A 253 -2.64 8.19 4.39
CA VAL A 253 -1.65 8.49 3.35
C VAL A 253 -2.18 8.19 1.96
N SER A 254 -1.49 8.70 0.96
CA SER A 254 -1.64 8.29 -0.43
C SER A 254 -0.28 7.98 -1.04
N PHE A 255 -0.23 6.91 -1.83
CA PHE A 255 0.93 6.51 -2.59
C PHE A 255 0.95 7.23 -3.94
N PHE A 256 2.04 7.89 -4.28
CA PHE A 256 2.24 8.58 -5.54
C PHE A 256 3.39 7.97 -6.31
N ILE A 257 3.18 7.72 -7.58
CA ILE A 257 4.14 6.96 -8.38
C ILE A 257 4.60 7.80 -9.54
N ASN A 258 5.91 7.98 -9.57
CA ASN A 258 6.59 8.55 -10.71
C ASN A 258 7.12 7.43 -11.58
N SER A 259 6.39 7.12 -12.66
CA SER A 259 6.78 6.08 -13.60
C SER A 259 8.02 6.42 -14.41
N GLN A 260 8.29 7.70 -14.66
CA GLN A 260 9.50 8.14 -15.36
C GLN A 260 10.76 7.85 -14.52
N LYS A 261 10.69 8.12 -13.22
CA LYS A 261 11.78 7.87 -12.28
C LYS A 261 11.79 6.45 -11.71
N HIS A 262 10.74 5.67 -11.94
CA HIS A 262 10.47 4.43 -11.20
C HIS A 262 10.57 4.67 -9.68
N SER A 263 9.95 5.76 -9.19
CA SER A 263 9.94 6.15 -7.78
C SER A 263 8.54 6.18 -7.17
N VAL A 264 8.46 5.91 -5.87
CA VAL A 264 7.24 6.00 -5.06
C VAL A 264 7.44 7.03 -3.96
N GLN A 265 6.42 7.85 -3.73
CA GLN A 265 6.34 8.84 -2.66
C GLN A 265 5.09 8.57 -1.83
N VAL A 266 5.25 8.40 -0.51
CA VAL A 266 4.14 8.23 0.44
C VAL A 266 3.91 9.55 1.15
N PHE A 267 2.76 10.18 0.91
CA PHE A 267 2.39 11.47 1.50
C PHE A 267 1.22 11.31 2.46
N ILE A 268 1.31 12.00 3.60
CA ILE A 268 0.18 12.21 4.50
C ILE A 268 -0.74 13.23 3.86
N ASN A 269 -2.03 12.89 3.76
CA ASN A 269 -2.99 13.67 2.98
C ASN A 269 -3.14 15.12 3.51
N ASN A 270 -3.09 15.30 4.83
CA ASN A 270 -3.16 16.62 5.46
C ASN A 270 -1.96 17.52 5.14
N ALA A 271 -0.81 16.94 4.79
CA ALA A 271 0.41 17.68 4.48
C ALA A 271 0.55 18.00 2.98
N PHE A 272 -0.22 17.33 2.11
CA PHE A 272 -0.03 17.36 0.66
C PHE A 272 -0.11 18.78 0.08
N TYR A 273 -1.14 19.55 0.41
CA TYR A 273 -1.32 20.91 -0.11
C TYR A 273 -0.66 22.01 0.75
N LYS A 274 -0.01 21.67 1.86
CA LYS A 274 0.51 22.69 2.80
C LYS A 274 1.56 23.60 2.16
N ASN A 275 2.29 23.10 1.17
CA ASN A 275 3.34 23.82 0.42
C ASN A 275 3.07 23.87 -1.09
N ALA A 276 1.83 23.65 -1.54
CA ALA A 276 1.53 23.61 -2.97
C ALA A 276 1.72 25.00 -3.61
N ASN A 277 2.45 25.04 -4.73
CA ASN A 277 2.59 26.25 -5.52
C ASN A 277 1.26 26.62 -6.16
N LEU A 278 0.74 27.80 -5.83
CA LEU A 278 -0.44 28.37 -6.45
C LEU A 278 -0.13 28.76 -7.91
N ILE A 279 -0.66 27.99 -8.85
CA ILE A 279 -0.59 28.30 -10.28
C ILE A 279 -1.86 29.06 -10.67
N SER A 280 -1.72 30.31 -11.05
CA SER A 280 -2.82 31.10 -11.61
C SER A 280 -2.94 30.85 -13.11
N ILE A 281 -4.06 30.24 -13.53
CA ILE A 281 -4.41 30.08 -14.94
C ILE A 281 -5.06 31.38 -15.42
N LYS A 282 -4.38 32.11 -16.31
CA LYS A 282 -4.83 33.43 -16.80
C LYS A 282 -5.87 33.35 -17.92
N ASN A 283 -5.81 32.31 -18.74
CA ASN A 283 -6.70 32.10 -19.87
C ASN A 283 -7.46 30.80 -19.64
N VAL A 284 -8.69 30.92 -19.15
CA VAL A 284 -9.64 29.80 -19.08
C VAL A 284 -10.45 29.86 -20.38
N ILE A 285 -10.45 28.78 -21.15
CA ILE A 285 -11.35 28.64 -22.29
C ILE A 285 -12.69 28.17 -21.69
N ASP A 286 -13.75 28.98 -21.87
CA ASP A 286 -15.07 28.75 -21.28
C ASP A 286 -15.86 27.69 -22.08
N THR A 287 -15.30 26.50 -22.19
CA THR A 287 -15.93 25.33 -22.81
C THR A 287 -16.00 24.25 -21.76
N TYR A 288 -17.19 24.02 -21.24
CA TYR A 288 -17.42 23.00 -20.22
C TYR A 288 -18.29 21.89 -20.80
N GLN A 289 -17.94 20.65 -20.46
CA GLN A 289 -18.75 19.47 -20.70
C GLN A 289 -19.03 18.86 -19.33
N VAL A 290 -20.30 18.75 -18.96
CA VAL A 290 -20.70 18.17 -17.67
C VAL A 290 -21.06 16.72 -17.89
N GLU A 291 -20.25 15.81 -17.38
CA GLU A 291 -20.65 14.43 -17.14
C GLU A 291 -21.12 14.34 -15.68
N VAL A 292 -22.39 14.00 -15.48
CA VAL A 292 -22.95 13.79 -14.14
C VAL A 292 -22.65 12.37 -13.74
N ASP A 293 -21.49 12.15 -13.12
CA ASP A 293 -21.18 10.88 -12.50
C ASP A 293 -21.89 10.78 -11.15
N LYS A 294 -22.64 9.71 -10.93
CA LYS A 294 -23.39 9.49 -9.68
C LYS A 294 -22.54 8.84 -8.59
N GLU A 295 -21.37 8.31 -8.95
CA GLU A 295 -20.44 7.70 -8.01
C GLU A 295 -19.46 8.76 -7.50
N LYS A 296 -19.71 9.29 -6.31
CA LYS A 296 -18.65 9.98 -5.57
C LYS A 296 -17.65 8.92 -5.11
N ALA A 297 -16.38 9.12 -5.44
CA ALA A 297 -15.32 8.37 -4.79
C ALA A 297 -15.39 8.64 -3.27
N GLU A 298 -15.73 7.62 -2.48
CA GLU A 298 -15.66 7.71 -1.01
C GLU A 298 -14.20 7.85 -0.59
N THR A 299 -13.72 9.09 -0.50
CA THR A 299 -12.40 9.37 0.04
C THR A 299 -12.52 9.63 1.54
N LEU A 300 -11.50 9.21 2.31
CA LEU A 300 -11.39 9.51 3.75
C LEU A 300 -11.37 11.02 4.03
N GLN A 301 -10.99 11.83 3.04
CA GLN A 301 -10.93 13.28 3.13
C GLN A 301 -12.31 13.93 3.15
N GLU A 302 -13.31 13.30 2.51
CA GLU A 302 -14.68 13.79 2.44
C GLU A 302 -15.63 13.06 3.42
N SER A 303 -15.11 12.05 4.12
CA SER A 303 -15.89 11.18 5.01
C SER A 303 -15.72 11.58 6.48
N ASN A 304 -16.79 11.45 7.26
CA ASN A 304 -16.70 11.52 8.72
C ASN A 304 -16.22 10.16 9.25
N VAL A 305 -15.16 10.15 10.05
CA VAL A 305 -14.62 8.93 10.65
C VAL A 305 -15.25 8.68 12.02
N SER A 306 -15.69 7.46 12.26
CA SER A 306 -16.16 6.99 13.58
C SER A 306 -15.62 5.58 13.86
N TYR A 307 -15.45 5.24 15.14
CA TYR A 307 -15.06 3.89 15.53
C TYR A 307 -16.22 2.91 15.37
N ASP A 308 -15.97 1.78 14.71
CA ASP A 308 -16.89 0.64 14.71
C ASP A 308 -16.66 -0.17 15.99
N LEU A 309 -17.30 0.27 17.07
CA LEU A 309 -17.16 -0.37 18.38
C LEU A 309 -18.02 -1.66 18.45
N PRO A 310 -17.67 -2.65 19.27
CA PRO A 310 -18.51 -3.80 19.54
C PRO A 310 -19.90 -3.42 20.12
N GLU A 311 -20.88 -4.32 20.05
CA GLU A 311 -22.21 -4.15 20.70
C GLU A 311 -22.22 -4.48 22.20
N ASP A 312 -21.04 -4.52 22.83
CA ASP A 312 -20.93 -4.78 24.26
C ASP A 312 -21.45 -3.58 25.10
N GLU A 313 -21.89 -3.87 26.33
CA GLU A 313 -22.46 -2.88 27.26
C GLU A 313 -21.49 -1.74 27.60
N PHE A 314 -20.19 -2.04 27.68
CA PHE A 314 -19.12 -1.08 27.93
C PHE A 314 -19.00 -0.04 26.79
N TYR A 315 -19.22 -0.42 25.52
CA TYR A 315 -19.11 0.49 24.38
C TYR A 315 -20.41 1.25 24.03
N LEU A 316 -21.56 0.90 24.60
CA LEU A 316 -22.86 1.51 24.27
C LEU A 316 -22.87 3.04 24.45
N LEU A 317 -22.26 3.55 25.52
CA LEU A 317 -22.17 4.99 25.79
C LEU A 317 -21.29 5.71 24.76
N SER A 318 -20.21 5.07 24.33
CA SER A 318 -19.27 5.60 23.34
C SER A 318 -19.84 5.62 21.92
N LYS A 319 -20.86 4.80 21.63
CA LYS A 319 -21.62 4.78 20.37
C LYS A 319 -22.68 5.87 20.26
N LEU A 320 -23.01 6.57 21.34
CA LEU A 320 -24.05 7.60 21.31
C LEU A 320 -23.63 8.75 20.38
N LYS A 321 -24.54 9.12 19.46
CA LYS A 321 -24.32 10.27 18.57
C LYS A 321 -24.09 11.53 19.41
N LYS A 322 -23.13 12.36 19.01
CA LYS A 322 -22.84 13.65 19.68
C LYS A 322 -24.08 14.54 19.83
N SER A 323 -25.03 14.48 18.88
CA SER A 323 -26.30 15.19 18.99
C SER A 323 -27.15 14.74 20.19
N ILE A 324 -27.14 13.46 20.53
CA ILE A 324 -27.84 12.92 21.69
C ILE A 324 -27.11 13.30 22.99
N LEU A 325 -25.78 13.17 23.00
CA LEU A 325 -24.96 13.57 24.15
C LEU A 325 -25.12 15.07 24.49
N ASN A 326 -25.23 15.93 23.48
CA ASN A 326 -25.42 17.37 23.67
C ASN A 326 -26.78 17.74 24.27
N ILE A 327 -27.79 16.86 24.17
CA ILE A 327 -29.13 17.07 24.74
C ILE A 327 -29.24 16.39 26.13
N ALA A 328 -28.28 15.52 26.47
CA ALA A 328 -28.31 14.77 27.72
C ALA A 328 -28.12 15.69 28.93
N ILE A 329 -29.00 15.55 29.92
CA ILE A 329 -28.92 16.29 31.18
C ILE A 329 -28.03 15.50 32.14
N ARG A 330 -26.82 16.01 32.42
CA ARG A 330 -25.95 15.42 33.44
C ARG A 330 -26.45 15.82 34.83
N LYS A 331 -26.90 14.84 35.61
CA LYS A 331 -27.37 15.05 36.98
C LYS A 331 -26.38 14.41 37.96
N SER A 332 -25.86 15.23 38.88
CA SER A 332 -24.94 14.80 39.92
C SER A 332 -25.71 14.47 41.19
N PHE A 333 -25.25 13.46 41.94
CA PHE A 333 -25.83 13.06 43.22
C PHE A 333 -24.73 12.95 44.27
N ASP A 334 -25.01 13.43 45.48
CA ASP A 334 -24.02 13.48 46.57
C ASP A 334 -23.85 12.13 47.27
N SER A 335 -24.74 11.17 47.02
CA SER A 335 -24.67 9.81 47.57
C SER A 335 -25.35 8.78 46.67
N TYR A 336 -24.93 7.52 46.80
CA TYR A 336 -25.55 6.39 46.08
C TYR A 336 -27.03 6.22 46.43
N SER A 337 -27.41 6.48 47.69
CA SER A 337 -28.80 6.44 48.14
C SER A 337 -29.69 7.44 47.40
N SER A 338 -29.19 8.66 47.16
CA SER A 338 -29.91 9.71 46.42
C SER A 338 -30.10 9.35 44.95
N LEU A 339 -29.11 8.71 44.32
CA LEU A 339 -29.21 8.20 42.94
C LEU A 339 -30.22 7.03 42.85
N SER A 340 -30.17 6.09 43.79
CA SER A 340 -31.08 4.94 43.83
C SER A 340 -32.56 5.36 43.95
N SER A 341 -32.86 6.36 44.79
CA SER A 341 -34.22 6.89 44.92
C SER A 341 -34.71 7.56 43.62
N TYR A 342 -33.84 8.27 42.90
CA TYR A 342 -34.17 8.93 41.64
C TYR A 342 -34.45 7.96 40.48
N MET A 343 -33.75 6.82 40.43
CA MET A 343 -33.97 5.80 39.39
C MET A 343 -35.23 4.93 39.63
N ARG A 344 -35.81 4.99 40.85
CA ARG A 344 -37.01 4.22 41.22
C ARG A 344 -38.32 5.00 41.07
N THR A 345 -38.24 6.32 40.86
CA THR A 345 -39.35 7.18 40.42
C THR A 345 -39.40 7.25 38.91
#